data_AF-X6FWR0-F1
#
_entry.id   AF-X6FWR0-F1
#
_cell.length_a   1.000
_cell.length_b   1.000
_cell.length_c   1.000
_cell.angle_alpha   90.00
_cell.angle_beta   90.00
_cell.angle_gamma   90.00
#
_symmetry.space_group_name_H-M   'P 1'
#
loop_
_entity.id
_entity.type
_entity.pdbx_description
1 polymer ?
#
loop_
_entity_poly.entity_id
_entity_poly.type
_entity_poly.pdbx_seq_one_letter_code
_entity_poly.pdbx_strand_id
1 'polypeptide(L)'
;MTRFAKSALAALISLCTPLAAPLGQPAQAADLSVYSDEDSGVCGEAWVLSKISSRFSYQVHHVPHLPDVSITDFQRIHQHRYLPASEEWPIGRRYCGATVSLSDGRARTIWYLIEEGQGFASIGDNVEFCVSGFDRWMVYNGRCRVLR
;
A
#
# COMPACT_ATOMS: atom_id res chain seq x y z
N MET A 1 3.45 58.44 -35.88
CA MET A 1 3.84 57.41 -34.89
C MET A 1 2.80 56.29 -34.97
N THR A 2 2.82 55.49 -36.03
CA THR A 2 3.24 54.06 -36.06
C THR A 2 2.47 53.16 -35.09
N ARG A 3 1.72 52.11 -35.46
CA ARG A 3 1.09 51.62 -36.71
C ARG A 3 0.01 50.63 -36.23
N PHE A 4 -1.24 50.82 -36.67
CA PHE A 4 -2.29 49.79 -36.66
C PHE A 4 -1.98 48.75 -37.74
N ALA A 5 -2.11 47.45 -37.43
CA ALA A 5 -2.41 46.33 -38.34
C ALA A 5 -1.91 45.01 -37.71
N LYS A 6 -2.52 43.83 -37.84
CA LYS A 6 -3.76 43.37 -38.47
C LYS A 6 -3.93 41.93 -37.95
N SER A 7 -5.12 41.57 -37.51
CA SER A 7 -5.53 40.19 -37.33
C SER A 7 -5.47 39.44 -38.68
N ALA A 8 -5.01 38.19 -38.67
CA ALA A 8 -5.23 37.28 -39.79
C ALA A 8 -5.44 35.85 -39.25
N LEU A 9 -6.70 35.43 -39.23
CA LEU A 9 -7.08 34.03 -39.28
C LEU A 9 -6.59 33.44 -40.62
N ALA A 10 -6.00 32.26 -40.58
CA ALA A 10 -5.94 31.37 -41.73
C ALA A 10 -6.31 29.95 -41.24
N ALA A 11 -7.26 29.36 -41.95
CA ALA A 11 -7.98 28.15 -41.59
C ALA A 11 -7.54 26.97 -42.49
N LEU A 12 -7.52 25.76 -41.90
CA LEU A 12 -7.71 24.42 -42.51
C LEU A 12 -6.62 23.98 -43.53
N ILE A 13 -6.27 22.70 -43.79
CA ILE A 13 -7.04 21.48 -44.05
C ILE A 13 -6.09 20.24 -44.00
N SER A 14 -6.58 19.12 -43.43
CA SER A 14 -6.45 17.71 -43.92
C SER A 14 -5.26 16.75 -43.62
N LEU A 15 -5.65 15.66 -42.91
CA LEU A 15 -5.41 14.21 -43.11
C LEU A 15 -3.99 13.61 -43.10
N CYS A 16 -3.74 12.74 -42.12
CA CYS A 16 -3.21 11.38 -42.32
C CYS A 16 -3.52 10.49 -41.08
N THR A 17 -4.30 9.44 -41.29
CA THR A 17 -4.56 8.30 -40.38
C THR A 17 -3.52 7.18 -40.63
N PRO A 18 -3.54 6.03 -39.93
CA PRO A 18 -3.13 5.77 -38.55
C PRO A 18 -1.94 4.78 -38.48
N LEU A 19 -1.02 4.93 -37.53
CA LEU A 19 -0.10 3.84 -37.16
C LEU A 19 -0.65 3.12 -35.94
N ALA A 20 -0.98 1.84 -36.13
CA ALA A 20 -1.44 0.91 -35.12
C ALA A 20 -0.44 0.84 -33.96
N ALA A 21 -0.82 1.39 -32.80
CA ALA A 21 -0.18 1.06 -31.53
C ALA A 21 -0.80 -0.25 -31.01
N PRO A 22 0.00 -1.18 -30.48
CA PRO A 22 -0.53 -2.39 -29.87
C PRO A 22 -1.44 -1.97 -28.70
N LEU A 23 -2.66 -2.51 -28.70
CA LEU A 23 -3.57 -2.46 -27.56
C LEU A 23 -2.82 -3.01 -26.36
N GLY A 24 -2.38 -2.12 -25.46
CA GLY A 24 -1.92 -2.49 -24.14
C GLY A 24 -3.00 -3.33 -23.49
N GLN A 25 -2.68 -4.57 -23.16
CA GLN A 25 -3.57 -5.43 -22.39
C GLN A 25 -3.95 -4.66 -21.13
N PRO A 26 -5.23 -4.63 -20.72
CA PRO A 26 -5.57 -4.15 -19.39
C PRO A 26 -4.80 -5.03 -18.41
N ALA A 27 -3.92 -4.43 -17.62
CA ALA A 27 -3.40 -5.09 -16.44
C ALA A 27 -4.62 -5.46 -15.60
N GLN A 28 -4.93 -6.76 -15.53
CA GLN A 28 -5.88 -7.28 -14.57
C GLN A 28 -5.19 -7.18 -13.22
N ALA A 29 -5.36 -6.03 -12.55
CA ALA A 29 -5.19 -6.00 -11.12
C ALA A 29 -6.26 -6.94 -10.58
N ALA A 30 -5.83 -8.06 -9.98
CA ALA A 30 -6.74 -8.79 -9.11
C ALA A 30 -7.12 -7.79 -8.01
N ASP A 31 -8.37 -7.34 -8.00
CA ASP A 31 -8.89 -6.51 -6.93
C ASP A 31 -8.71 -7.29 -5.64
N LEU A 32 -7.82 -6.79 -4.77
CA LEU A 32 -7.69 -7.26 -3.41
C LEU A 32 -9.07 -7.10 -2.78
N SER A 33 -9.75 -8.21 -2.47
CA SER A 33 -11.09 -8.19 -1.91
C SER A 33 -11.05 -7.69 -0.46
N VAL A 34 -10.94 -6.38 -0.26
CA VAL A 34 -10.92 -5.82 1.09
C VAL A 34 -12.34 -5.88 1.66
N TYR A 35 -12.63 -6.91 2.45
CA TYR A 35 -13.80 -6.90 3.35
C TYR A 35 -13.45 -6.06 4.58
N SER A 36 -13.64 -4.75 4.47
CA SER A 36 -13.61 -3.86 5.64
C SER A 36 -14.90 -4.09 6.43
N ASP A 37 -14.86 -4.88 7.51
CA ASP A 37 -15.89 -4.77 8.54
C ASP A 37 -15.90 -3.32 9.03
N GLU A 38 -17.07 -2.70 9.23
CA GLU A 38 -17.21 -1.31 9.72
C GLU A 38 -16.47 -1.08 11.06
N ASP A 39 -16.14 -2.16 11.78
CA ASP A 39 -15.38 -2.16 13.05
C ASP A 39 -13.84 -2.14 12.87
N SER A 40 -13.33 -2.25 11.64
CA SER A 40 -11.88 -2.33 11.37
C SER A 40 -11.14 -0.99 11.46
N GLY A 41 -11.88 0.14 11.37
CA GLY A 41 -11.32 1.50 11.47
C GLY A 41 -10.12 1.74 10.54
N VAL A 42 -9.16 2.56 11.00
CA VAL A 42 -7.94 2.88 10.22
C VAL A 42 -7.12 1.63 9.87
N CYS A 43 -7.19 0.56 10.68
CA CYS A 43 -6.48 -0.69 10.41
C CYS A 43 -6.93 -1.34 9.09
N GLY A 44 -8.20 -1.17 8.69
CA GLY A 44 -8.79 -1.77 7.49
C GLY A 44 -8.79 -0.86 6.25
N GLU A 45 -8.22 0.33 6.34
CA GLU A 45 -8.24 1.28 5.23
C GLU A 45 -7.36 0.83 4.05
N ALA A 46 -7.87 1.04 2.83
CA ALA A 46 -7.24 0.53 1.61
C ALA A 46 -5.79 0.99 1.42
N TRP A 47 -5.43 2.20 1.85
CA TRP A 47 -4.05 2.71 1.73
C TRP A 47 -3.07 1.96 2.65
N VAL A 48 -3.51 1.52 3.84
CA VAL A 48 -2.71 0.72 4.78
C VAL A 48 -2.45 -0.64 4.15
N LEU A 49 -3.52 -1.31 3.72
CA LEU A 49 -3.44 -2.66 3.16
C LEU A 49 -2.63 -2.66 1.85
N SER A 50 -2.80 -1.65 0.99
CA SER A 50 -2.01 -1.51 -0.24
C SER A 50 -0.52 -1.30 0.03
N LYS A 51 -0.18 -0.49 1.05
CA LYS A 51 1.22 -0.27 1.46
C LYS A 51 1.85 -1.57 1.98
N ILE A 52 1.11 -2.34 2.79
CA ILE A 52 1.55 -3.66 3.27
C ILE A 52 1.75 -4.62 2.09
N SER A 53 0.77 -4.78 1.21
CA SER A 53 0.86 -5.68 0.06
C SER A 53 2.04 -5.35 -0.86
N SER A 54 2.26 -4.07 -1.15
CA SER A 54 3.39 -3.61 -1.97
C SER A 54 4.74 -3.92 -1.31
N ARG A 55 4.91 -3.58 -0.03
CA ARG A 55 6.17 -3.83 0.69
C ARG A 55 6.40 -5.32 0.95
N PHE A 56 5.34 -6.11 1.14
CA PHE A 56 5.43 -7.56 1.27
C PHE A 56 5.88 -8.22 -0.04
N SER A 57 5.29 -7.82 -1.18
CA SER A 57 5.75 -8.27 -2.50
C SER A 57 7.23 -7.93 -2.71
N TYR A 58 7.64 -6.70 -2.37
CA TYR A 58 9.06 -6.33 -2.41
C TYR A 58 9.91 -7.25 -1.52
N GLN A 59 9.48 -7.49 -0.28
CA GLN A 59 10.19 -8.34 0.68
C GLN A 59 10.41 -9.77 0.17
N VAL A 60 9.37 -10.44 -0.34
CA VAL A 60 9.47 -11.84 -0.80
C VAL A 60 10.39 -11.99 -2.01
N HIS A 61 10.49 -10.97 -2.86
CA HIS A 61 11.39 -10.98 -4.01
C HIS A 61 12.85 -10.66 -3.66
N HIS A 62 13.10 -9.86 -2.60
CA HIS A 62 14.44 -9.32 -2.33
C HIS A 62 15.12 -9.93 -1.10
N VAL A 63 14.37 -10.58 -0.20
CA VAL A 63 14.97 -11.29 0.95
C VAL A 63 15.27 -12.74 0.54
N PRO A 64 16.54 -13.18 0.59
CA PRO A 64 16.91 -14.54 0.16
C PRO A 64 16.18 -15.63 0.95
N HIS A 65 15.79 -16.70 0.25
CA HIS A 65 15.12 -17.88 0.81
C HIS A 65 13.72 -17.63 1.40
N LEU A 66 13.03 -16.56 0.99
CA LEU A 66 11.59 -16.47 1.17
C LEU A 66 10.86 -17.13 0.00
N PRO A 67 9.68 -17.73 0.23
CA PRO A 67 8.83 -18.20 -0.86
C PRO A 67 8.27 -17.01 -1.63
N ASP A 68 8.20 -17.15 -2.95
CA ASP A 68 7.64 -16.13 -3.84
C ASP A 68 6.11 -16.22 -3.84
N VAL A 69 5.47 -15.45 -2.96
CA VAL A 69 4.02 -15.44 -2.75
C VAL A 69 3.50 -14.02 -2.56
N SER A 70 2.25 -13.78 -2.93
CA SER A 70 1.56 -12.52 -2.71
C SER A 70 0.47 -12.64 -1.65
N ILE A 71 0.13 -11.54 -0.99
CA ILE A 71 -1.10 -11.45 -0.18
C ILE A 71 -2.28 -11.29 -1.14
N THR A 72 -3.26 -12.18 -1.03
CA THR A 72 -4.46 -12.20 -1.89
C THR A 72 -5.70 -11.69 -1.18
N ASP A 73 -5.73 -11.69 0.16
CA ASP A 73 -6.86 -11.22 0.95
C ASP A 73 -6.45 -10.91 2.40
N PHE A 74 -7.19 -10.01 3.06
CA PHE A 74 -7.05 -9.69 4.48
C PHE A 74 -8.37 -9.99 5.21
N GLN A 75 -8.32 -10.78 6.28
CA GLN A 75 -9.49 -11.14 7.07
C GLN A 75 -9.30 -10.84 8.56
N ARG A 76 -10.42 -10.65 9.26
CA ARG A 76 -10.47 -10.43 10.72
C ARG A 76 -9.54 -9.30 11.15
N ILE A 77 -9.57 -8.20 10.41
CA ILE A 77 -8.79 -7.01 10.70
C ILE A 77 -9.33 -6.40 12.00
N HIS A 78 -8.45 -6.14 12.96
CA HIS A 78 -8.82 -5.55 14.24
C HIS A 78 -7.69 -4.70 14.81
N GLN A 79 -8.07 -3.65 15.53
CA GLN A 79 -7.17 -2.94 16.43
C GLN A 79 -7.12 -3.66 17.77
N HIS A 80 -5.92 -3.84 18.32
CA HIS A 80 -5.75 -4.42 19.67
C HIS A 80 -5.09 -3.47 20.66
N ARG A 81 -4.43 -2.40 20.19
CA ARG A 81 -3.86 -1.36 21.06
C ARG A 81 -3.76 -0.03 20.32
N TYR A 82 -4.06 1.06 21.02
CA TYR A 82 -3.81 2.42 20.55
C TYR A 82 -3.11 3.23 21.64
N LEU A 83 -2.02 3.89 21.26
CA LEU A 83 -1.25 4.80 22.11
C LEU A 83 -1.32 6.19 21.45
N PRO A 84 -2.17 7.10 21.95
CA PRO A 84 -2.30 8.44 21.36
C PRO A 84 -1.02 9.25 21.55
N ALA A 85 -0.81 10.22 20.67
CA ALA A 85 0.25 11.20 20.81
C ALA A 85 0.06 12.03 22.10
N SER A 86 1.17 12.41 22.73
CA SER A 86 1.24 13.24 23.93
C SER A 86 2.48 14.12 23.89
N GLU A 87 2.62 15.06 24.82
CA GLU A 87 3.80 15.94 24.89
C GLU A 87 5.12 15.16 25.08
N GLU A 88 5.10 14.06 25.85
CA GLU A 88 6.26 13.20 26.05
C GLU A 88 6.49 12.23 24.88
N TRP A 89 5.40 11.75 24.27
CA TRP A 89 5.42 10.79 23.17
C TRP A 89 4.64 11.36 21.98
N PRO A 90 5.27 12.18 21.12
CA PRO A 90 4.55 12.96 20.10
C PRO A 90 4.02 12.11 18.94
N ILE A 91 4.37 10.82 18.88
CA ILE A 91 3.97 9.91 17.81
C ILE A 91 2.85 9.00 18.29
N GLY A 92 1.67 9.20 17.72
CA GLY A 92 0.53 8.30 17.88
C GLY A 92 0.82 6.95 17.23
N ARG A 93 0.51 5.86 17.94
CA ARG A 93 0.83 4.49 17.52
C ARG A 93 -0.40 3.60 17.62
N ARG A 94 -0.84 3.06 16.49
CA ARG A 94 -1.99 2.15 16.40
C ARG A 94 -1.51 0.76 15.99
N TYR A 95 -1.74 -0.21 16.86
CA TYR A 95 -1.36 -1.60 16.63
C TYR A 95 -2.57 -2.40 16.16
N CYS A 96 -2.39 -3.08 15.03
CA CYS A 96 -3.41 -3.80 14.31
C CYS A 96 -2.97 -5.25 14.10
N GLY A 97 -3.96 -6.14 14.00
CA GLY A 97 -3.76 -7.55 13.69
C GLY A 97 -4.75 -8.00 12.63
N ALA A 98 -4.34 -8.95 11.79
CA ALA A 98 -5.22 -9.59 10.83
C ALA A 98 -4.74 -11.01 10.50
N THR A 99 -5.49 -11.69 9.65
CA THR A 99 -5.03 -12.87 8.92
C THR A 99 -4.97 -12.54 7.45
N VAL A 100 -3.91 -13.00 6.79
CA VAL A 100 -3.72 -12.83 5.35
C VAL A 100 -3.79 -14.18 4.67
N SER A 101 -4.52 -14.25 3.57
CA SER A 101 -4.41 -15.35 2.62
C SER A 101 -3.25 -15.08 1.67
N LEU A 102 -2.45 -16.09 1.41
CA LEU A 102 -1.34 -16.03 0.47
C LEU A 102 -1.68 -16.79 -0.83
N SER A 103 -0.99 -16.45 -1.92
CA SER A 103 -1.19 -17.09 -3.23
C SER A 103 -0.84 -18.58 -3.27
N ASP A 104 -0.13 -19.10 -2.28
CA ASP A 104 0.13 -20.54 -2.08
C ASP A 104 -1.03 -21.27 -1.36
N GLY A 105 -2.14 -20.58 -1.11
CA GLY A 105 -3.32 -21.10 -0.42
C GLY A 105 -3.20 -21.14 1.10
N ARG A 106 -2.10 -20.64 1.69
CA ARG A 106 -1.89 -20.66 3.14
C ARG A 106 -2.37 -19.37 3.77
N ALA A 107 -2.96 -19.48 4.95
CA ALA A 107 -3.27 -18.34 5.80
C ALA A 107 -2.15 -18.09 6.81
N ARG A 108 -1.78 -16.82 7.02
CA ARG A 108 -0.79 -16.38 8.01
C ARG A 108 -1.32 -15.25 8.87
N THR A 109 -0.91 -15.20 10.13
CA THR A 109 -1.17 -14.04 10.98
C THR A 109 -0.23 -12.91 10.59
N ILE A 110 -0.76 -11.71 10.44
CA ILE A 110 -0.01 -10.47 10.25
C ILE A 110 -0.24 -9.55 11.46
N TRP A 111 0.83 -8.89 11.89
CA TRP A 111 0.80 -7.80 12.87
C TRP A 111 1.39 -6.55 12.21
N TYR A 112 0.76 -5.40 12.42
CA TYR A 112 1.22 -4.14 11.83
C TYR A 112 0.95 -2.95 12.74
N LEU A 113 1.80 -1.94 12.61
CA LEU A 113 1.80 -0.71 13.38
C LEU A 113 1.65 0.47 12.42
N ILE A 114 0.70 1.34 12.71
CA ILE A 114 0.52 2.63 12.04
C ILE A 114 1.07 3.71 12.97
N GLU A 115 2.04 4.48 12.49
CA GLU A 115 2.65 5.58 13.22
C GLU A 115 2.24 6.92 12.61
N GLU A 116 1.56 7.74 13.40
CA GLU A 116 0.98 9.01 12.98
C GLU A 116 2.09 10.02 12.66
N GLY A 117 2.06 10.61 11.46
CA GLY A 117 3.03 11.64 11.03
C GLY A 117 4.46 11.14 10.73
N GLN A 118 4.71 9.83 10.79
CA GLN A 118 6.03 9.23 10.56
C GLN A 118 6.28 8.79 9.11
N GLY A 119 5.45 9.24 8.18
CA GLY A 119 5.64 8.99 6.75
C GLY A 119 6.92 9.60 6.17
N PHE A 120 7.12 9.42 4.87
CA PHE A 120 8.33 9.93 4.20
C PHE A 120 8.43 11.45 4.35
N ALA A 121 9.55 11.92 4.90
CA ALA A 121 9.76 13.34 5.21
C ALA A 121 8.62 13.96 6.06
N SER A 122 8.09 13.19 7.01
CA SER A 122 6.95 13.55 7.88
C SER A 122 5.63 13.79 7.15
N ILE A 123 5.49 13.29 5.91
CA ILE A 123 4.25 13.41 5.13
C ILE A 123 3.43 12.12 5.29
N GLY A 124 2.30 12.24 5.97
CA GLY A 124 1.36 11.15 6.24
C GLY A 124 1.89 10.14 7.26
N ASP A 125 1.26 8.97 7.29
CA ASP A 125 1.53 7.95 8.31
C ASP A 125 2.46 6.84 7.78
N ASN A 126 3.30 6.32 8.68
CA ASN A 126 4.11 5.13 8.43
C ASN A 126 3.31 3.87 8.73
N VAL A 127 3.61 2.79 8.00
CA VAL A 127 3.08 1.45 8.28
C VAL A 127 4.23 0.46 8.32
N GLU A 128 4.46 -0.11 9.49
CA GLU A 128 5.36 -1.23 9.71
C GLU A 128 4.56 -2.53 9.86
N PHE A 129 5.07 -3.64 9.35
CA PHE A 129 4.33 -4.91 9.37
C PHE A 129 5.25 -6.12 9.48
N CYS A 130 4.68 -7.23 9.98
CA CYS A 130 5.32 -8.52 10.09
C CYS A 130 4.31 -9.63 9.79
N VAL A 131 4.54 -10.38 8.71
CA VAL A 131 3.80 -11.61 8.41
C VAL A 131 4.51 -12.78 9.09
N SER A 132 3.77 -13.56 9.87
CA SER A 132 4.31 -14.68 10.63
C SER A 132 4.98 -15.70 9.69
N GLY A 133 6.29 -15.91 9.88
CA GLY A 133 7.11 -16.81 9.07
C GLY A 133 7.86 -16.13 7.91
N PHE A 134 7.70 -14.81 7.73
CA PHE A 134 8.40 -14.04 6.69
C PHE A 134 9.42 -13.03 7.25
N ASP A 135 9.46 -12.82 8.57
CA ASP A 135 10.52 -12.04 9.23
C ASP A 135 11.79 -12.89 9.45
N ARG A 136 12.55 -13.10 8.38
CA ARG A 136 13.73 -13.99 8.35
C ARG A 136 14.85 -13.54 9.29
N TRP A 137 15.02 -12.23 9.47
CA TRP A 137 16.10 -11.67 10.29
C TRP A 137 15.66 -11.29 11.70
N MET A 138 14.41 -11.59 12.07
CA MET A 138 13.84 -11.26 13.39
C MET A 138 13.89 -9.76 13.69
N VAL A 139 13.63 -8.92 12.68
CA VAL A 139 13.57 -7.44 12.81
C VAL A 139 12.52 -7.06 13.86
N TYR A 140 11.38 -7.75 13.87
CA TYR A 140 10.30 -7.55 14.83
C TYR A 140 10.25 -8.63 15.92
N ASN A 141 11.39 -9.29 16.13
CA ASN A 141 11.58 -10.40 17.07
C ASN A 141 10.74 -11.66 16.73
N GLY A 142 10.92 -12.73 17.51
CA GLY A 142 10.21 -13.99 17.33
C GLY A 142 8.69 -13.80 17.39
N ARG A 143 7.99 -14.31 16.36
CA ARG A 143 6.52 -14.24 16.21
C ARG A 143 5.97 -12.81 16.15
N CYS A 144 6.72 -11.86 15.58
CA CYS A 144 6.30 -10.46 15.40
C CYS A 144 5.99 -9.73 16.72
N ARG A 145 6.72 -10.05 17.79
CA ARG A 145 6.40 -9.56 19.16
C ARG A 145 6.40 -8.03 19.26
N VAL A 146 7.23 -7.33 18.50
CA VAL A 146 7.32 -5.87 18.55
C VAL A 146 6.04 -5.18 18.04
N LEU A 147 5.27 -5.84 17.17
CA LEU A 147 4.08 -5.29 16.53
C LEU A 147 2.75 -5.84 17.10
N ARG A 148 2.80 -6.63 18.18
CA ARG A 148 1.64 -7.25 18.85
C ARG A 148 1.31 -6.56 20.18
#